data_AF-A0A7H8J169-F1
#
_entry.id   AF-A0A7H8J169-F1
#
_cell.length_a   1.000
_cell.length_b   1.000
_cell.length_c   1.000
_cell.angle_alpha   90.00
_cell.angle_beta   90.00
_cell.angle_gamma   90.00
#
_symmetry.space_group_name_H-M   'P 1'
#
loop_
_entity.id
_entity.type
_entity.pdbx_description
1 polymer ?
#
loop_
_entity_poly.entity_id
_entity_poly.type
_entity_poly.pdbx_seq_one_letter_code
_entity_poly.pdbx_strand_id
1 'polypeptide(L)' 'MRWSATHVVGGLPHEVVAEVGGLAEQLTVLGRDAVDVGRGNPHGGGLRTQDIFGGRGFFMFMALGRLELVVITRVRWLG' A
#
# COMPACT_ATOMS: atom_id res chain seq x y z
N MET A 1 -3.87 7.62 -15.76
CA MET A 1 -3.84 8.37 -14.49
C MET A 1 -2.42 8.86 -14.23
N ARG A 2 -2.23 10.15 -13.93
CA ARG A 2 -0.94 10.71 -13.50
C ARG A 2 -1.00 10.83 -11.97
N TRP A 3 -0.24 10.02 -11.25
CA TRP A 3 -0.23 10.03 -9.79
C TRP A 3 0.72 11.15 -9.28
N SER A 4 0.30 11.87 -8.24
CA SER A 4 1.11 12.88 -7.54
C SER A 4 1.55 12.32 -6.19
N ALA A 5 2.85 12.06 -6.07
CA ALA A 5 3.50 11.48 -4.92
C ALA A 5 3.78 12.55 -3.85
N THR A 6 2.88 12.72 -2.88
CA THR A 6 3.14 13.55 -1.69
C THR A 6 3.14 12.63 -0.48
N HIS A 7 4.32 12.26 0.02
CA HIS A 7 4.44 11.31 1.14
C HIS A 7 5.41 11.82 2.20
N VAL A 8 5.08 11.61 3.47
CA VAL A 8 5.97 11.87 4.60
C VAL A 8 6.66 10.55 4.97
N VAL A 9 7.96 10.45 4.70
CA VAL A 9 8.75 9.19 4.83
C VAL A 9 9.78 9.22 5.96
N GLY A 10 9.65 10.17 6.90
CA GLY A 10 10.62 10.36 7.99
C GLY A 10 10.89 9.06 8.75
N GLY A 11 12.16 8.62 8.76
CA GLY A 11 12.63 7.44 9.50
C GLY A 11 12.60 6.11 8.75
N LEU A 12 12.21 6.08 7.47
CA LEU A 12 12.26 4.86 6.64
C LEU A 12 13.49 4.85 5.71
N PRO A 13 14.13 3.68 5.49
CA PRO A 13 15.17 3.54 4.47
C PRO A 13 14.64 3.83 3.06
N HIS A 14 15.51 4.33 2.17
CA HIS A 14 15.13 4.72 0.81
C HIS A 14 14.58 3.53 0.00
N GLU A 15 15.21 2.38 0.10
CA GLU A 15 14.79 1.12 -0.52
C GLU A 15 13.40 0.69 -0.06
N VAL A 16 13.04 0.96 1.20
CA VAL A 16 11.69 0.68 1.73
C VAL A 16 10.66 1.61 1.09
N VAL A 17 10.99 2.90 0.96
CA VAL A 17 10.11 3.87 0.28
C VAL A 17 9.92 3.50 -1.19
N ALA A 18 11.00 3.12 -1.88
CA ALA A 18 10.96 2.73 -3.28
C ALA A 18 10.11 1.47 -3.51
N GLU A 19 10.26 0.44 -2.67
CA GLU A 19 9.44 -0.78 -2.72
C GLU A 19 7.95 -0.48 -2.50
N VAL A 20 7.63 0.32 -1.48
CA VAL A 20 6.24 0.72 -1.21
C VAL A 20 5.66 1.52 -2.38
N GLY A 21 6.45 2.41 -2.98
CA GLY A 21 6.06 3.16 -4.18
C GLY A 21 5.77 2.26 -5.37
N GLY A 22 6.65 1.30 -5.66
CA GLY A 22 6.46 0.34 -6.76
C GLY A 22 5.24 -0.56 -6.57
N LEU A 23 5.03 -1.07 -5.35
CA LEU A 23 3.84 -1.85 -5.02
C LEU A 23 2.56 -1.00 -5.06
N ALA A 24 2.63 0.27 -4.65
CA ALA A 24 1.51 1.19 -4.80
C ALA A 24 1.14 1.37 -6.27
N GLU A 25 2.11 1.60 -7.16
CA GLU A 25 1.86 1.69 -8.60
C GLU A 25 1.19 0.42 -9.14
N GLN A 26 1.65 -0.77 -8.74
CA GLN A 26 1.01 -2.03 -9.13
C GLN A 26 -0.44 -2.13 -8.66
N LEU A 27 -0.74 -1.72 -7.42
CA LEU A 27 -2.12 -1.65 -6.91
C LEU A 27 -2.98 -0.71 -7.76
N THR A 28 -2.43 0.41 -8.22
CA THR A 28 -3.19 1.34 -9.08
C THR A 28 -3.50 0.76 -10.46
N VAL A 29 -2.62 -0.08 -11.01
CA VAL A 29 -2.85 -0.80 -12.27
C VAL A 29 -3.98 -1.81 -12.13
N LEU A 30 -4.09 -2.47 -10.98
CA LEU A 30 -5.19 -3.42 -10.69
C LEU A 30 -6.55 -2.72 -10.54
N GLY A 31 -6.57 -1.43 -10.20
CA GLY A 31 -7.80 -0.66 -10.08
C GLY A 31 -8.75 -1.23 -9.04
N ARG A 32 -9.93 -1.70 -9.46
CA ARG A 32 -10.96 -2.23 -8.54
C ARG A 32 -10.54 -3.54 -7.88
N ASP A 33 -9.70 -4.32 -8.54
CA ASP A 33 -9.27 -5.64 -8.05
C ASP A 33 -8.21 -5.52 -6.95
N ALA A 34 -7.66 -4.33 -6.71
CA ALA A 34 -6.73 -4.06 -5.62
C ALA A 34 -7.32 -4.35 -4.23
N VAL A 35 -8.66 -4.42 -4.09
CA VAL A 35 -9.34 -4.77 -2.84
C VAL A 35 -9.04 -6.19 -2.35
N ASP A 36 -8.70 -7.09 -3.28
CA ASP A 36 -8.43 -8.50 -2.97
C ASP A 36 -6.95 -8.75 -2.64
N VAL A 37 -6.07 -7.76 -2.84
CA VAL A 37 -4.63 -7.89 -2.59
C VAL A 37 -4.30 -7.84 -1.10
N GLY A 38 -3.24 -8.56 -0.72
CA GLY A 38 -2.76 -8.63 0.66
C GLY A 38 -3.66 -9.43 1.59
N ARG A 39 -3.37 -9.37 2.88
CA ARG A 39 -4.17 -9.99 3.95
C ARG A 39 -5.08 -8.96 4.61
N GLY A 40 -6.22 -9.40 5.14
CA GLY A 40 -7.15 -8.53 5.87
C GLY A 40 -8.55 -9.14 5.94
N ASN A 41 -9.35 -8.69 6.91
CA ASN A 41 -10.74 -9.15 7.05
C ASN A 41 -11.61 -8.49 5.96
N PRO A 42 -12.29 -9.26 5.08
CA PRO A 42 -13.21 -8.72 4.08
C PRO A 42 -14.33 -7.86 4.68
N HIS A 43 -14.72 -8.14 5.92
CA HIS A 43 -15.74 -7.38 6.66
C HIS A 43 -15.16 -6.24 7.52
N GLY A 44 -13.83 -6.07 7.53
CA GLY A 44 -13.11 -5.09 8.34
C GLY A 44 -12.97 -3.71 7.68
N GLY A 45 -13.97 -3.26 6.93
CA GLY A 45 -13.97 -1.93 6.30
C GLY A 45 -12.97 -1.75 5.15
N GLY A 46 -12.40 -2.83 4.62
CA GLY A 46 -11.53 -2.79 3.44
C GLY A 46 -10.06 -2.47 3.70
N LEU A 47 -9.62 -2.42 4.97
CA LEU A 47 -8.19 -2.29 5.29
C LEU A 47 -7.45 -3.59 4.97
N ARG A 48 -6.40 -3.46 4.16
CA ARG A 48 -5.52 -4.54 3.69
C ARG A 48 -4.11 -4.32 4.22
N THR A 49 -3.37 -5.41 4.40
CA THR A 49 -1.95 -5.42 4.77
C THR A 49 -1.18 -6.15 3.69
N GLN A 50 -0.17 -5.50 3.14
CA GLN A 50 0.74 -6.07 2.15
C GLN A 50 2.13 -6.17 2.77
N ASP A 51 2.70 -7.37 2.78
CA ASP A 51 4.05 -7.59 3.26
C ASP A 51 5.06 -7.11 2.20
N ILE A 52 6.19 -6.60 2.68
CA ILE A 52 7.33 -6.16 1.86
C ILE A 52 8.60 -6.91 2.29
N PHE A 53 9.55 -7.05 1.35
CA PHE A 53 10.84 -7.72 1.60
C PHE A 53 10.73 -9.09 2.27
N GLY A 54 9.75 -9.91 1.86
CA GLY A 54 9.55 -11.25 2.40
C GLY A 54 9.09 -11.28 3.87
N GLY A 55 8.37 -10.24 4.32
CA GLY A 55 7.83 -10.17 5.69
C GLY A 55 8.67 -9.36 6.67
N ARG A 56 9.77 -8.73 6.22
CA ARG A 56 10.59 -7.80 7.04
C ARG A 56 9.94 -6.42 7.24
N GLY A 57 8.84 -6.19 6.56
CA GLY A 57 7.97 -5.06 6.82
C GLY A 57 6.60 -5.31 6.21
N PHE A 58 5.72 -4.34 6.38
CA PHE A 58 4.44 -4.31 5.71
C PHE A 58 3.96 -2.87 5.55
N PHE A 59 3.05 -2.66 4.61
CA PHE A 59 2.21 -1.46 4.61
C PHE A 59 0.74 -1.85 4.70
N MET A 60 -0.05 -0.96 5.29
CA MET A 60 -1.50 -1.07 5.35
C MET A 60 -2.10 -0.10 4.33
N PHE A 61 -3.12 -0.54 3.59
CA PHE A 61 -3.76 0.27 2.57
C PHE A 61 -5.27 0.02 2.47
N MET A 62 -5.97 0.94 1.84
CA MET A 62 -7.37 0.80 1.43
C MET A 62 -7.48 1.05 -0.07
N ALA A 63 -8.16 0.16 -0.79
CA ALA A 63 -8.54 0.34 -2.18
C ALA A 63 -9.96 0.94 -2.23
N LEU A 64 -10.06 2.26 -2.40
CA LEU A 64 -11.32 2.98 -2.40
C LEU A 64 -11.86 3.06 -3.82
N GLY A 65 -12.43 1.96 -4.32
CA GLY A 65 -12.84 1.82 -5.72
C GLY A 65 -13.80 2.91 -6.23
N ARG A 66 -14.68 3.46 -5.37
CA ARG A 66 -15.56 4.58 -5.75
C ARG A 66 -14.82 5.91 -5.98
N LEU A 67 -13.66 6.08 -5.37
CA LEU A 67 -12.83 7.28 -5.47
C LEU A 67 -11.64 7.07 -6.42
N GLU A 68 -11.50 5.86 -7.01
CA GLU A 68 -10.35 5.46 -7.82
C GLU A 68 -9.01 5.75 -7.13
N LEU A 69 -8.97 5.51 -5.81
CA LEU A 69 -7.87 5.91 -4.94
C LEU A 69 -7.37 4.73 -4.11
N VAL A 70 -6.04 4.57 -4.07
CA VAL A 70 -5.36 3.71 -3.11
C VAL A 70 -4.75 4.61 -2.03
N VAL A 71 -5.08 4.33 -0.76
CA VAL A 71 -4.55 5.08 0.38
C VAL A 71 -3.70 4.15 1.22
N ILE A 72 -2.39 4.42 1.30
CA ILE A 72 -1.50 3.77 2.26
C ILE A 72 -1.59 4.51 3.58
N THR A 73 -2.05 3.83 4.63
CA THR A 73 -2.30 4.42 5.95
C THR A 73 -1.14 4.23 6.91
N ARG A 74 -0.30 3.21 6.69
CA ARG A 74 0.86 2.92 7.54
C ARG A 74 1.91 2.16 6.75
N VAL A 75 3.17 2.48 7.03
CA VAL A 75 4.32 1.64 6.67
C VAL A 75 5.03 1.23 7.96
N ARG A 76 5.37 -0.04 8.08
CA ARG A 76 6.15 -0.59 9.20
C ARG A 76 7.36 -1.33 8.65
N TRP A 77 8.53 -0.86 9.06
CA TRP A 77 9.81 -1.52 8.85
C TRP A 77 10.25 -2.19 10.16
N LEU A 78 10.69 -3.45 10.10
CA LEU A 78 11.05 -4.23 11.29
C LEU A 78 12.55 -4.51 11.42
N GLY A 79 13.37 -4.20 10.41
CA GLY A 79 14.82 -4.39 10.48
C GLY A 79 15.46 -4.78 9.16
#